data_AF-A0A6C0DW69-F1
#
_entry.id   AF-A0A6C0DW69-F1
#
_cell.length_a   1.000
_cell.length_b   1.000
_cell.length_c   1.000
_cell.angle_alpha   90.00
_cell.angle_beta   90.00
_cell.angle_gamma   90.00
#
_symmetry.space_group_name_H-M   'P 1'
#
loop_
_entity.id
_entity.type
_entity.pdbx_description
1 polymer ?
#
loop_
_entity_poly.entity_id
_entity_poly.type
_entity_poly.pdbx_seq_one_letter_code
_entity_poly.pdbx_strand_id
1 'polypeptide(L)'
;MSFQNGEHATNDLSNTNLNEDNIVELIPQKLSMEEVNKKNKSNNCKELQNIAYKTKRFNGTEIVPQIVNTNNSTLSNFLNNETIANEKENWCKLDKTQKVKKLINYVQLLENKYNLVSEESNKCKSYLIKCLERKALSKAKDVIYDKVSGAIVDIPHLLFDTISRNFMLKKDDKHVSTVKSLPLDKKMKAKTIKIHDMGDM
;
A
#
# COMPACT_ATOMS: atom_id res chain seq x y z
N MET A 1 0.65 -69.19 14.96
CA MET A 1 -0.55 -69.58 14.22
C MET A 1 -1.08 -68.36 13.49
N SER A 2 -1.09 -68.46 12.16
CA SER A 2 -2.12 -67.97 11.24
C SER A 2 -2.42 -66.46 11.10
N PHE A 3 -1.80 -65.91 10.05
CA PHE A 3 -2.21 -64.92 9.03
C PHE A 3 -3.69 -64.49 8.86
N GLN A 4 -3.92 -63.22 8.42
CA GLN A 4 -4.42 -62.78 7.09
C GLN A 4 -4.77 -61.26 7.17
N ASN A 5 -4.01 -60.35 6.53
CA ASN A 5 -4.17 -59.72 5.19
C ASN A 5 -5.23 -58.61 5.06
N GLY A 6 -4.81 -57.50 4.41
CA GLY A 6 -5.66 -56.45 3.86
C GLY A 6 -4.83 -55.28 3.32
N GLU A 7 -4.43 -55.38 2.05
CA GLU A 7 -3.47 -54.54 1.31
C GLU A 7 -4.02 -53.18 0.79
N HIS A 8 -3.10 -52.43 0.16
CA HIS A 8 -3.21 -51.36 -0.85
C HIS A 8 -3.08 -49.91 -0.35
N ALA A 9 -2.20 -49.06 -0.89
CA ALA A 9 -1.12 -49.23 -1.86
C ALA A 9 -0.19 -48.01 -1.75
N THR A 10 1.10 -48.24 -1.58
CA THR A 10 2.19 -47.29 -1.86
C THR A 10 3.04 -47.92 -2.94
N ASN A 11 3.15 -47.28 -4.11
CA ASN A 11 4.17 -47.58 -5.11
C ASN A 11 4.85 -46.23 -5.40
N ASP A 12 6.09 -46.01 -4.96
CA ASP A 12 7.36 -46.53 -5.54
C ASP A 12 7.89 -45.53 -6.59
N LEU A 13 9.18 -45.22 -6.69
CA LEU A 13 10.38 -45.69 -6.02
C LEU A 13 11.48 -44.66 -6.37
N SER A 14 12.39 -44.47 -5.43
CA SER A 14 13.75 -43.99 -5.62
C SER A 14 14.41 -44.53 -6.90
N ASN A 15 15.34 -43.81 -7.52
CA ASN A 15 16.76 -44.07 -7.25
C ASN A 15 17.71 -43.10 -7.97
N THR A 16 18.82 -42.88 -7.28
CA THR A 16 20.09 -42.26 -7.64
C THR A 16 20.65 -42.75 -8.98
N ASN A 17 21.39 -41.92 -9.72
CA ASN A 17 22.85 -41.83 -9.58
C ASN A 17 23.44 -40.81 -10.57
N LEU A 18 24.43 -40.05 -10.12
CA LEU A 18 25.42 -39.41 -10.99
C LEU A 18 26.38 -40.51 -11.46
N ASN A 19 26.80 -40.47 -12.73
CA ASN A 19 28.13 -40.91 -13.15
C ASN A 19 28.48 -40.26 -14.49
N GLU A 20 29.72 -39.78 -14.53
CA GLU A 20 30.45 -39.23 -15.66
C GLU A 20 30.75 -40.31 -16.73
N ASP A 21 31.22 -39.82 -17.87
CA ASP A 21 31.94 -40.51 -18.94
C ASP A 21 31.15 -40.99 -20.19
N ASN A 22 31.32 -40.17 -21.24
CA ASN A 22 31.55 -40.53 -22.65
C ASN A 22 30.49 -41.29 -23.45
N ILE A 23 29.69 -40.53 -24.22
CA ILE A 23 29.41 -40.86 -25.64
C ILE A 23 29.75 -39.60 -26.46
N VAL A 24 30.90 -39.64 -27.12
CA VAL A 24 31.33 -38.70 -28.16
C VAL A 24 30.98 -39.33 -29.50
N GLU A 25 30.12 -38.69 -30.31
CA GLU A 25 30.05 -38.71 -31.79
C GLU A 25 28.69 -38.10 -32.23
N LEU A 26 28.51 -37.11 -33.10
CA LEU A 26 29.36 -36.29 -33.96
C LEU A 26 28.77 -34.86 -33.96
N ILE A 27 29.55 -33.84 -33.59
CA ILE A 27 29.35 -32.47 -34.09
C ILE A 27 30.75 -31.94 -34.44
N PRO A 28 31.07 -31.69 -35.73
CA PRO A 28 32.38 -31.19 -36.11
C PRO A 28 32.59 -29.77 -35.55
N GLN A 29 33.62 -29.61 -34.73
CA GLN A 29 34.18 -28.32 -34.34
C GLN A 29 34.91 -27.68 -35.53
N LYS A 30 34.47 -26.50 -35.95
CA LYS A 30 35.29 -25.28 -36.12
C LYS A 30 34.45 -24.21 -36.81
N LEU A 31 34.11 -23.17 -36.07
CA LEU A 31 33.74 -21.90 -36.67
C LEU A 31 34.30 -20.80 -35.78
N SER A 32 35.22 -20.04 -36.37
CA SER A 32 36.01 -19.02 -35.69
C SER A 32 35.12 -17.95 -35.06
N MET A 33 35.70 -17.24 -34.08
CA MET A 33 35.14 -16.06 -33.41
C MET A 33 34.71 -14.90 -34.36
N GLU A 34 34.77 -15.06 -35.69
CA GLU A 34 34.26 -14.11 -36.67
C GLU A 34 32.75 -14.20 -36.93
N GLU A 35 32.08 -15.33 -36.70
CA GLU A 35 30.73 -15.53 -37.27
C GLU A 35 29.56 -15.08 -36.38
N VAL A 36 29.74 -14.98 -35.06
CA VAL A 36 28.72 -14.40 -34.15
C VAL A 36 28.54 -12.90 -34.42
N ASN A 37 29.57 -12.23 -34.95
CA ASN A 37 29.55 -10.79 -35.21
C ASN A 37 28.86 -10.41 -36.54
N LYS A 38 28.55 -11.38 -37.41
CA LYS A 38 27.96 -11.11 -38.73
C LYS A 38 26.43 -11.12 -38.74
N LYS A 39 25.79 -11.76 -37.76
CA LYS A 39 24.32 -11.85 -37.66
C LYS A 39 23.66 -10.59 -37.08
N ASN A 40 24.39 -9.76 -36.34
CA ASN A 40 23.87 -8.53 -35.73
C ASN A 40 23.87 -7.30 -36.67
N LYS A 41 24.44 -7.38 -37.87
CA LYS A 41 24.52 -6.23 -38.78
C LYS A 41 23.26 -6.04 -39.64
N SER A 42 22.42 -7.07 -39.79
CA SER A 42 21.26 -7.04 -40.68
C SER A 42 19.99 -6.44 -40.06
N ASN A 43 19.94 -6.28 -38.73
CA ASN A 43 18.75 -5.81 -38.04
C ASN A 43 18.92 -4.40 -37.47
N ASN A 44 19.61 -3.51 -38.21
CA ASN A 44 19.49 -2.09 -37.97
C ASN A 44 18.10 -1.65 -38.44
N CYS A 45 17.11 -1.80 -37.57
CA CYS A 45 15.74 -1.36 -37.79
C CYS A 45 15.76 0.15 -38.01
N LYS A 46 15.47 0.58 -39.25
CA LYS A 46 15.47 2.01 -39.64
C LYS A 46 14.53 2.86 -38.77
N GLU A 47 13.45 2.25 -38.27
CA GLU A 47 12.52 2.88 -37.35
C GLU A 47 13.20 3.24 -36.02
N LEU A 48 14.02 2.34 -35.46
CA LEU A 48 14.82 2.61 -34.27
C LEU A 48 15.83 3.74 -34.49
N GLN A 49 16.45 3.81 -35.66
CA GLN A 49 17.35 4.90 -36.03
C GLN A 49 16.62 6.24 -36.10
N ASN A 50 15.43 6.27 -36.70
CA ASN A 50 14.58 7.46 -36.77
C ASN A 50 14.08 7.92 -35.40
N ILE A 51 13.71 6.98 -34.52
CA ILE A 51 13.31 7.27 -33.14
C ILE A 51 14.51 7.84 -32.38
N ALA A 52 15.68 7.22 -32.45
CA ALA A 52 16.90 7.71 -31.82
C ALA A 52 17.27 9.13 -32.29
N TYR A 53 17.16 9.39 -33.59
CA TYR A 53 17.43 10.71 -34.17
C TYR A 53 16.43 11.77 -33.68
N LYS A 54 15.12 11.49 -33.73
CA LYS A 54 14.10 12.39 -33.20
C LYS A 54 14.37 12.70 -31.72
N THR A 55 14.60 11.67 -30.92
CA THR A 55 14.86 11.84 -29.48
C THR A 55 16.14 12.64 -29.22
N LYS A 56 17.23 12.39 -29.95
CA LYS A 56 18.48 13.16 -29.84
C LYS A 56 18.26 14.64 -30.18
N ARG A 57 17.44 14.93 -31.20
CA ARG A 57 17.10 16.29 -31.61
C ARG A 57 16.31 17.05 -30.53
N PHE A 58 15.42 16.37 -29.81
CA PHE A 58 14.59 16.98 -28.76
C PHE A 58 15.29 17.05 -27.39
N ASN A 59 16.05 16.02 -27.01
CA ASN A 59 16.57 15.88 -25.65
C ASN A 59 18.04 16.31 -25.52
N GLY A 60 18.75 16.55 -26.63
CA GLY A 60 20.15 17.01 -26.65
C GLY A 60 21.18 15.95 -26.20
N THR A 61 20.74 14.80 -25.70
CA THR A 61 21.59 13.70 -25.24
C THR A 61 21.27 12.39 -25.97
N GLU A 62 22.30 11.58 -26.17
CA GLU A 62 22.19 10.29 -26.84
C GLU A 62 21.65 9.26 -25.83
N ILE A 63 20.35 8.93 -25.94
CA ILE A 63 19.74 7.87 -25.14
C ILE A 63 20.08 6.54 -25.83
N VAL A 64 21.30 6.06 -25.62
CA VAL A 64 21.58 4.65 -25.88
C VAL A 64 20.81 3.87 -24.81
N PRO A 65 19.84 3.00 -25.17
CA PRO A 65 19.24 2.12 -24.19
C PRO A 65 20.38 1.26 -23.64
N GLN A 66 20.81 1.56 -22.42
CA GLN A 66 21.81 0.76 -21.75
C GLN A 66 21.12 -0.57 -21.48
N ILE A 67 21.43 -1.59 -22.28
CA ILE A 67 21.04 -2.97 -22.01
C ILE A 67 21.88 -3.37 -20.80
N VAL A 68 21.45 -2.92 -19.62
CA VAL A 68 21.96 -3.42 -18.36
C VAL A 68 21.58 -4.90 -18.33
N ASN A 69 22.58 -5.78 -18.21
CA ASN A 69 22.31 -7.19 -17.97
C ASN A 69 21.46 -7.25 -16.70
N THR A 70 20.17 -7.57 -16.85
CA THR A 70 19.18 -7.56 -15.77
C THR A 70 19.42 -8.77 -14.88
N ASN A 71 20.54 -8.75 -14.17
CA ASN A 71 20.82 -9.69 -13.11
C ASN A 71 19.68 -9.58 -12.09
N ASN A 72 19.23 -10.72 -11.54
CA ASN A 72 18.14 -10.74 -10.55
C ASN A 72 18.36 -9.72 -9.41
N SER A 73 19.61 -9.50 -8.99
CA SER A 73 19.97 -8.50 -7.97
C SER A 73 19.62 -7.05 -8.37
N THR A 74 19.86 -6.67 -9.63
CA THR A 74 19.53 -5.32 -10.12
C THR A 74 18.02 -5.11 -10.15
N LEU A 75 17.27 -6.14 -10.58
CA LEU A 75 15.82 -6.12 -10.56
C LEU A 75 15.28 -6.01 -9.13
N SER A 76 15.80 -6.82 -8.20
CA SER A 76 15.41 -6.75 -6.78
C SER A 76 15.67 -5.36 -6.18
N ASN A 77 16.82 -4.75 -6.48
CA ASN A 77 17.14 -3.41 -5.99
C ASN A 77 16.18 -2.35 -6.54
N PHE A 78 15.80 -2.44 -7.82
CA PHE A 78 14.82 -1.53 -8.41
C PHE A 78 13.45 -1.66 -7.71
N LEU A 79 12.97 -2.88 -7.51
CA LEU A 79 11.71 -3.14 -6.81
C LEU A 79 11.74 -2.67 -5.34
N ASN A 80 12.87 -2.86 -4.66
CA ASN A 80 13.08 -2.36 -3.30
C ASN A 80 13.08 -0.83 -3.25
N ASN A 81 13.71 -0.18 -4.24
CA ASN A 81 13.71 1.29 -4.32
C ASN A 81 12.31 1.85 -4.58
N GLU A 82 11.54 1.23 -5.47
CA GLU A 82 10.14 1.57 -5.73
C GLU A 82 9.26 1.39 -4.48
N THR A 83 9.41 0.27 -3.77
CA THR A 83 8.66 0.03 -2.52
C THR A 83 9.03 1.02 -1.42
N ILE A 84 10.31 1.34 -1.24
CA ILE A 84 10.77 2.37 -0.30
C ILE A 84 10.24 3.76 -0.70
N ALA A 85 10.22 4.07 -2.00
CA ALA A 85 9.66 5.33 -2.50
C ALA A 85 8.16 5.43 -2.19
N ASN A 86 7.42 4.33 -2.40
CA ASN A 86 6.00 4.23 -2.09
C ASN A 86 5.72 4.39 -0.58
N GLU A 87 6.59 3.88 0.29
CA GLU A 87 6.45 4.05 1.74
C GLU A 87 6.68 5.50 2.21
N LYS A 88 7.54 6.25 1.50
CA LYS A 88 7.85 7.65 1.78
C LYS A 88 6.83 8.63 1.21
N GLU A 89 5.80 8.14 0.55
CA GLU A 89 4.77 8.99 -0.03
C GLU A 89 3.95 9.75 1.02
N ASN A 90 3.40 10.88 0.60
CA ASN A 90 2.49 11.66 1.43
C ASN A 90 1.21 10.86 1.71
N TRP A 91 0.64 11.05 2.90
CA TRP A 91 -0.59 10.37 3.35
C TRP A 91 -1.70 10.31 2.29
N CYS A 92 -1.93 11.38 1.54
CA CYS A 92 -2.98 11.40 0.51
C CYS A 92 -2.72 10.41 -0.65
N LYS A 93 -1.47 10.14 -1.01
CA LYS A 93 -1.07 9.27 -2.12
C LYS A 93 -1.03 7.79 -1.76
N LEU A 94 -0.87 7.46 -0.47
CA LEU A 94 -0.87 6.07 0.00
C LEU A 94 -2.16 5.31 -0.36
N ASP A 95 -1.99 4.06 -0.75
CA ASP A 95 -3.10 3.14 -1.00
C ASP A 95 -3.95 2.87 0.25
N LYS A 96 -5.23 2.50 0.03
CA LYS A 96 -6.15 2.12 1.11
C LYS A 96 -5.53 1.04 2.01
N THR A 97 -4.88 0.04 1.43
CA THR A 97 -4.23 -1.06 2.16
C THR A 97 -3.10 -0.56 3.05
N GLN A 98 -2.25 0.35 2.55
CA GLN A 98 -1.15 0.91 3.33
C GLN A 98 -1.70 1.77 4.48
N LYS A 99 -2.70 2.61 4.21
CA LYS A 99 -3.39 3.40 5.25
C LYS A 99 -3.96 2.52 6.36
N VAL A 100 -4.62 1.40 6.02
CA VAL A 100 -5.15 0.45 7.01
C VAL A 100 -4.03 -0.13 7.87
N LYS A 101 -2.93 -0.59 7.27
CA LYS A 101 -1.78 -1.13 8.03
C LYS A 101 -1.22 -0.10 9.02
N LYS A 102 -1.04 1.14 8.57
CA LYS A 102 -0.54 2.23 9.43
C LYS A 102 -1.53 2.59 10.55
N LEU A 103 -2.84 2.57 10.29
CA LEU A 103 -3.86 2.78 11.31
C LEU A 103 -3.86 1.68 12.38
N ILE A 104 -3.70 0.41 11.98
CA ILE A 104 -3.61 -0.71 12.94
C ILE A 104 -2.39 -0.53 13.86
N ASN A 105 -1.24 -0.18 13.30
CA ASN A 105 -0.04 0.12 14.08
C ASN A 105 -0.25 1.32 15.01
N TYR A 106 -0.98 2.35 14.56
CA TYR A 106 -1.32 3.49 15.39
C TYR A 106 -2.21 3.10 16.59
N VAL A 107 -3.16 2.18 16.42
CA VAL A 107 -3.97 1.69 17.55
C VAL A 107 -3.10 0.97 18.59
N GLN A 108 -2.07 0.24 18.18
CA GLN A 108 -1.14 -0.39 19.13
C GLN A 108 -0.37 0.65 19.96
N LEU A 109 -0.02 1.80 19.37
CA LEU A 109 0.56 2.92 20.12
C LEU A 109 -0.44 3.52 21.13
N LEU A 110 -1.72 3.62 20.74
CA LEU A 110 -2.78 4.07 21.62
C LEU A 110 -3.07 3.07 22.75
N GLU A 111 -3.01 1.77 22.49
CA GLU A 111 -3.12 0.69 23.48
C GLU A 111 -2.09 0.87 24.58
N ASN A 112 -0.82 1.12 24.20
CA ASN A 112 0.25 1.37 25.17
C ASN A 112 0.04 2.69 25.94
N LYS A 113 -0.52 3.72 25.29
CA LYS A 113 -0.72 5.04 25.91
C LYS A 113 -1.88 5.08 26.90
N TYR A 114 -2.99 4.42 26.59
CA TYR A 114 -4.24 4.46 27.37
C TYR A 114 -4.54 3.15 28.12
N ASN A 115 -3.66 2.15 28.01
CA ASN A 115 -3.82 0.81 28.57
C ASN A 115 -5.21 0.22 28.24
N LEU A 116 -5.50 0.14 26.94
CA LEU A 116 -6.78 -0.34 26.41
C LEU A 116 -6.90 -1.86 26.55
N VAL A 117 -8.11 -2.35 26.79
CA VAL A 117 -8.42 -3.77 26.77
C VAL A 117 -8.50 -4.26 25.32
N SER A 118 -8.19 -5.54 25.09
CA SER A 118 -8.21 -6.16 23.75
C SER A 118 -9.54 -5.94 22.99
N GLU A 119 -10.68 -5.96 23.68
CA GLU A 119 -11.98 -5.69 23.07
C GLU A 119 -12.12 -4.24 22.57
N GLU A 120 -11.66 -3.27 23.36
CA GLU A 120 -11.70 -1.84 23.03
C GLU A 120 -10.74 -1.51 21.89
N SER A 121 -9.57 -2.15 21.89
CA SER A 121 -8.61 -2.11 20.78
C SER A 121 -9.25 -2.55 19.46
N ASN A 122 -9.95 -3.70 19.46
CA ASN A 122 -10.59 -4.23 18.25
C ASN A 122 -11.75 -3.32 17.77
N LYS A 123 -12.51 -2.74 18.70
CA LYS A 123 -13.52 -1.71 18.39
C LYS A 123 -12.87 -0.47 17.77
N CYS A 124 -11.74 -0.01 18.30
CA CYS A 124 -10.99 1.13 17.77
C CYS A 124 -10.45 0.85 16.36
N LYS A 125 -9.82 -0.30 16.14
CA LYS A 125 -9.33 -0.74 14.81
C LYS A 125 -10.46 -0.72 13.78
N SER A 126 -11.58 -1.37 14.12
CA SER A 126 -12.75 -1.43 13.25
C SER A 126 -13.36 -0.06 13.00
N TYR A 127 -13.39 0.83 14.01
CA TYR A 127 -13.88 2.20 13.88
C TYR A 127 -13.00 3.04 12.94
N LEU A 128 -11.68 3.01 13.11
CA LEU A 128 -10.75 3.74 12.26
C LEU A 128 -10.81 3.27 10.80
N ILE A 129 -10.95 1.96 10.56
CA ILE A 129 -11.16 1.41 9.22
C ILE A 129 -12.46 1.96 8.62
N LYS A 130 -13.57 1.96 9.37
CA LYS A 130 -14.85 2.56 8.92
C LYS A 130 -14.71 4.06 8.63
N CYS A 131 -13.93 4.80 9.42
CA CYS A 131 -13.64 6.22 9.18
C CYS A 131 -12.83 6.44 7.89
N LEU A 132 -11.88 5.55 7.60
CA LEU A 132 -11.13 5.57 6.35
C LEU A 132 -12.06 5.32 5.14
N GLU A 133 -12.98 4.37 5.26
CA GLU A 133 -13.95 4.07 4.19
C GLU A 133 -14.91 5.21 3.91
N ARG A 134 -15.32 5.93 4.96
CA ARG A 134 -16.15 7.15 4.86
C ARG A 134 -15.37 8.37 4.38
N LYS A 135 -14.10 8.22 3.97
CA LYS A 135 -13.18 9.28 3.55
C LYS A 135 -12.95 10.36 4.62
N ALA A 136 -13.15 10.03 5.89
CA ALA A 136 -12.99 10.97 7.02
C ALA A 136 -11.52 11.17 7.41
N LEU A 137 -10.63 10.26 7.00
CA LEU A 137 -9.19 10.30 7.26
C LEU A 137 -8.38 10.40 5.96
N SER A 138 -8.99 10.81 4.85
CA SER A 138 -8.31 10.81 3.54
C SER A 138 -7.49 12.08 3.29
N LYS A 139 -7.77 13.16 4.02
CA LYS A 139 -7.10 14.46 3.80
C LYS A 139 -5.85 14.55 4.68
N ALA A 140 -4.87 15.32 4.22
CA ALA A 140 -3.66 15.60 4.98
C ALA A 140 -3.90 16.41 6.28
N LYS A 141 -5.05 17.07 6.41
CA LYS A 141 -5.43 17.81 7.63
C LYS A 141 -5.97 16.89 8.74
N ASP A 142 -6.49 15.73 8.35
CA ASP A 142 -7.17 14.81 9.27
C ASP A 142 -6.17 13.84 9.92
N VAL A 143 -4.93 13.75 9.42
CA VAL A 143 -3.90 12.82 9.91
C VAL A 143 -2.53 13.50 9.89
N ILE A 144 -1.84 13.49 11.03
CA ILE A 144 -0.45 13.93 11.14
C ILE A 144 0.45 12.72 10.86
N TYR A 145 0.90 12.64 9.61
CA TYR A 145 1.78 11.59 9.11
C TYR A 145 3.22 12.08 9.00
N ASP A 146 4.16 11.33 9.57
CA ASP A 146 5.57 11.56 9.37
C ASP A 146 6.11 10.66 8.24
N LYS A 147 6.57 11.31 7.16
CA LYS A 147 7.15 10.65 5.99
C LYS A 147 8.49 9.97 6.25
N VAL A 148 9.21 10.38 7.32
CA VAL A 148 10.54 9.85 7.63
C VAL A 148 10.42 8.55 8.41
N SER A 149 9.63 8.52 9.47
CA SER A 149 9.33 7.29 10.22
C SER A 149 8.33 6.37 9.52
N GLY A 150 7.55 6.91 8.57
CA GLY A 150 6.50 6.16 7.89
C GLY A 150 5.36 5.77 8.83
N ALA A 151 5.15 6.52 9.91
CA ALA A 151 4.16 6.24 10.94
C ALA A 151 3.19 7.43 11.13
N ILE A 152 1.99 7.11 11.63
CA ILE A 152 1.02 8.12 12.06
C ILE A 152 1.45 8.61 13.43
N VAL A 153 1.74 9.90 13.55
CA VAL A 153 2.12 10.53 14.82
C VAL A 153 0.88 10.79 15.65
N ASP A 154 -0.14 11.39 15.04
CA ASP A 154 -1.40 11.71 15.69
C ASP A 154 -2.55 11.86 14.67
N ILE A 155 -3.77 11.69 15.14
CA ILE A 155 -5.00 11.93 14.37
C ILE A 155 -5.73 13.12 15.00
N PRO A 156 -5.63 14.32 14.40
CA PRO A 156 -6.40 15.48 14.84
C PRO A 156 -7.89 15.15 14.94
N HIS A 157 -8.51 15.60 16.04
CA HIS A 157 -9.94 15.38 16.34
C HIS A 157 -10.34 13.95 16.73
N LEU A 158 -9.37 13.04 16.93
CA LEU A 158 -9.63 11.78 17.61
C LEU A 158 -9.73 12.02 19.12
N LEU A 159 -10.94 11.90 19.66
CA LEU A 159 -11.22 12.04 21.08
C LEU A 159 -11.40 10.66 21.70
N PHE A 160 -10.82 10.47 22.87
CA PHE A 160 -11.05 9.30 23.70
C PHE A 160 -12.02 9.69 24.83
N ASP A 161 -13.18 9.06 24.86
CA ASP A 161 -14.11 9.18 25.97
C ASP A 161 -13.71 8.21 27.08
N THR A 162 -13.29 8.74 28.23
CA THR A 162 -12.88 7.93 29.38
C THR A 162 -14.04 7.24 30.07
N ILE A 163 -15.27 7.76 29.93
CA ILE A 163 -16.47 7.22 30.58
C ILE A 163 -16.99 6.04 29.76
N SER A 164 -17.20 6.26 28.46
CA SER A 164 -17.68 5.20 27.55
C SER A 164 -16.57 4.29 27.04
N ARG A 165 -15.30 4.59 27.36
CA ARG A 165 -14.09 3.91 26.87
C ARG A 165 -14.08 3.73 25.35
N ASN A 166 -14.57 4.73 24.62
CA ASN A 166 -14.77 4.68 23.17
C ASN A 166 -14.05 5.83 22.47
N PHE A 167 -13.61 5.57 21.23
CA PHE A 167 -13.01 6.56 20.35
C PHE A 167 -14.05 7.20 19.44
N MET A 168 -13.97 8.52 19.31
CA MET A 168 -14.83 9.29 18.41
C MET A 168 -14.02 10.32 17.62
N LEU A 169 -14.29 10.40 16.32
CA LEU A 169 -13.74 11.42 15.44
C LEU A 169 -14.71 12.61 15.37
N LYS A 170 -14.32 13.76 15.91
CA LYS A 170 -15.10 15.00 15.81
C LYS A 170 -14.85 15.66 14.45
N LYS A 171 -15.88 16.24 13.84
CA LYS A 171 -15.72 17.05 12.61
C LYS A 171 -15.21 18.43 12.98
N ASP A 172 -14.32 18.97 12.16
CA ASP A 172 -13.91 20.39 12.21
C ASP A 172 -15.13 21.29 11.94
N ASP A 173 -15.74 21.84 12.98
CA ASP A 173 -16.88 22.76 12.90
C ASP A 173 -16.41 24.20 12.68
N LYS A 174 -15.53 24.39 11.69
CA LYS A 174 -15.16 25.74 11.23
C LYS A 174 -16.13 26.27 10.17
N HIS A 175 -17.15 25.48 9.82
CA HIS A 175 -18.19 25.94 8.90
C HIS A 175 -19.07 26.95 9.64
N VAL A 176 -19.10 28.19 9.15
CA VAL A 176 -20.09 29.16 9.62
C VAL A 176 -21.43 28.66 9.07
N SER A 177 -22.33 28.24 9.97
CA SER A 177 -23.69 27.85 9.58
C SER A 177 -24.37 29.03 8.89
N THR A 178 -24.50 28.98 7.57
CA THR A 178 -25.17 30.02 6.78
C THR A 178 -26.66 30.08 7.08
N VAL A 179 -27.22 29.09 7.77
CA VAL A 179 -28.61 29.05 8.23
C VAL A 179 -28.95 30.25 9.12
N LYS A 180 -27.99 30.77 9.90
CA LYS A 180 -28.18 32.00 10.70
C LYS A 180 -28.20 33.28 9.85
N SER A 181 -27.58 33.24 8.67
CA SER A 181 -27.61 34.34 7.69
C SER A 181 -28.75 34.20 6.67
N LEU A 182 -29.49 33.08 6.69
CA LEU A 182 -30.68 32.94 5.87
C LEU A 182 -31.84 33.74 6.51
N PRO A 183 -32.72 34.34 5.69
CA PRO A 183 -33.94 34.96 6.20
C PRO A 183 -34.77 33.91 6.97
N LEU A 184 -35.12 34.22 8.21
CA LEU A 184 -36.09 33.42 8.96
C LEU A 184 -37.42 33.42 8.21
N ASP A 185 -37.91 32.24 7.83
CA ASP A 185 -39.25 32.11 7.28
C ASP A 185 -40.24 32.69 8.30
N LYS A 186 -40.90 33.79 7.90
CA LYS A 186 -41.82 34.59 8.74
C LYS A 186 -43.02 33.80 9.33
N LYS A 187 -43.13 32.50 9.02
CA LYS A 187 -44.19 31.60 9.47
C LYS A 187 -43.91 30.93 10.82
N MET A 188 -42.69 31.00 11.35
CA MET A 188 -42.38 30.42 12.67
C MET A 188 -42.17 31.53 13.70
N LYS A 189 -43.27 32.14 14.15
CA LYS A 189 -43.26 32.94 15.38
C LYS A 189 -42.86 32.01 16.53
N ALA A 190 -41.79 32.35 17.24
CA ALA A 190 -41.31 31.62 18.39
C ALA A 190 -42.44 31.45 19.42
N LYS A 191 -42.78 30.20 19.76
CA LYS A 191 -43.59 29.92 20.95
C LYS A 191 -42.66 30.04 22.15
N THR A 192 -42.70 31.18 22.83
CA THR A 192 -42.06 31.33 24.14
C THR A 192 -42.67 30.32 25.10
N ILE A 193 -41.84 29.41 25.63
CA ILE A 193 -42.25 28.52 26.71
C ILE A 193 -42.31 29.38 27.96
N LYS A 194 -43.51 29.65 28.48
CA LYS A 194 -43.68 30.32 29.77
C LYS A 194 -43.21 29.35 30.87
N ILE A 195 -42.12 29.70 31.53
CA ILE A 195 -41.68 29.01 32.74
C ILE A 195 -42.64 29.50 33.84
N HIS A 196 -43.46 28.60 34.38
CA HIS A 196 -44.32 28.90 35.53
C HIS A 196 -43.44 28.84 36.78
N ASP A 197 -43.24 30.00 37.40
CA ASP A 197 -42.56 30.14 38.68
C ASP A 197 -43.51 29.63 39.77
N MET A 198 -43.13 28.56 40.46
CA MET A 198 -43.82 28.09 41.67
C MET A 198 -43.20 28.84 42.86
N GLY A 199 -43.85 29.93 43.26
CA GLY A 199 -43.52 30.68 44.46
C GLY A 199 -44.80 31.20 45.11
N ASP A 200 -44.91 30.95 46.43
CA ASP A 200 -45.92 31.40 47.39
C ASP A 200 -47.28 30.69 47.44
N MET A 201 -47.34 29.59 48.22
CA MET A 201 -48.09 29.53 49.49
C MET A 201 -47.70 28.30 50.30
#